data_AF-W9VTU0-F1
#
_entry.id   AF-W9VTU0-F1
#
_cell.length_a   1.000
_cell.length_b   1.000
_cell.length_c   1.000
_cell.angle_alpha   90.00
_cell.angle_beta   90.00
_cell.angle_gamma   90.00
#
_symmetry.space_group_name_H-M   'P 1'
#
loop_
_entity.id
_entity.type
_entity.pdbx_description
1 polymer ?
#
loop_
_entity_poly.entity_id
_entity_poly.type
_entity_poly.pdbx_seq_one_letter_code
_entity_poly.pdbx_strand_id
1 'polypeptide(L)'
;MSQQSSRKQATGPPPSKPPTTPFDIDNYVNPFIPRNPLRFLPTHISYWFGYRQHAAERHPCFSLHSSFEDLRLPRWYYVWHLHTAFLYSSMLIGAFCGVAIIENVFLALPQLSGHTVPIVIASFGAAAILEYNTIESPLAQPRNLILGHFLSAVVGVGITKLFLHLPPDRFEDLRWLAGALSVGLASVVMSFSKTIHPPAGATALLAATNLEIQYLGWWLLPLVLLASMLMLASALVVNNGMGRRFPVYWWTPVDLQALRDQRRKDRKERRRRKEVADVEKAVNNRDPSLSQTDTEAAGSNEDLHKEISAEEGERGRPDRDNRAVSYSAADRVPRPEREIGSESEATEGAGRQSAAQVNAGESILVTSHKIVTPEWLELSDWEDEVLRILMERIKEGQPQGE
;
A
#
# COMPACT_ATOMS: atom_id res chain seq x y z
N MET A 1 18.14 -70.51 5.03
CA MET A 1 17.65 -69.34 4.24
C MET A 1 16.97 -68.37 5.19
N SER A 2 17.63 -67.25 5.51
CA SER A 2 16.97 -66.11 6.13
C SER A 2 17.78 -64.87 5.74
N GLN A 3 17.33 -64.16 4.71
CA GLN A 3 17.99 -62.93 4.23
C GLN A 3 17.51 -61.76 5.10
N GLN A 4 18.43 -61.16 5.83
CA GLN A 4 18.25 -59.84 6.45
C GLN A 4 18.28 -58.77 5.35
N SER A 5 17.12 -58.13 5.12
CA SER A 5 16.99 -56.97 4.24
C SER A 5 17.43 -55.71 4.99
N SER A 6 18.65 -55.24 4.68
CA SER A 6 19.16 -53.93 5.12
C SER A 6 18.40 -52.81 4.41
N ARG A 7 17.46 -52.19 5.13
CA ARG A 7 16.71 -51.00 4.69
C ARG A 7 17.66 -49.78 4.73
N LYS A 8 18.26 -49.46 3.57
CA LYS A 8 18.99 -48.19 3.36
C LYS A 8 18.05 -47.01 3.66
N GLN A 9 18.37 -46.21 4.67
CA GLN A 9 17.74 -44.90 4.89
C GLN A 9 18.10 -43.99 3.72
N ALA A 10 17.13 -43.67 2.89
CA ALA A 10 17.26 -42.66 1.86
C ALA A 10 17.28 -41.29 2.55
N THR A 11 18.46 -40.68 2.66
CA THR A 11 18.62 -39.28 3.06
C THR A 11 18.08 -38.40 1.94
N GLY A 12 16.86 -37.90 2.10
CA GLY A 12 16.29 -36.88 1.20
C GLY A 12 17.14 -35.61 1.23
N PRO A 13 17.12 -34.79 0.15
CA PRO A 13 17.84 -33.53 0.13
C PRO A 13 17.34 -32.60 1.25
N PRO A 14 18.22 -31.77 1.84
CA PRO A 14 17.81 -30.84 2.89
C PRO A 14 16.72 -29.90 2.37
N PRO A 15 15.75 -29.49 3.21
CA PRO A 15 14.69 -28.58 2.79
C PRO A 15 15.32 -27.28 2.28
N SER A 16 15.09 -26.97 1.00
CA SER A 16 15.49 -25.71 0.40
C SER A 16 14.85 -24.58 1.20
N LYS A 17 15.66 -23.69 1.78
CA LYS A 17 15.16 -22.48 2.44
C LYS A 17 14.22 -21.77 1.45
N PRO A 18 12.99 -21.41 1.85
CA PRO A 18 12.12 -20.65 0.96
C PRO A 18 12.86 -19.37 0.54
N PRO A 19 12.66 -18.90 -0.71
CA PRO A 19 13.35 -17.73 -1.21
C PRO A 19 13.15 -16.55 -0.26
N THR A 20 14.24 -15.86 0.03
CA THR A 20 14.23 -14.55 0.68
C THR A 20 13.22 -13.66 -0.04
N THR A 21 12.37 -12.97 0.72
CA THR A 21 11.33 -12.05 0.25
C THR A 21 11.73 -11.31 -1.04
N PRO A 22 10.85 -11.21 -2.06
CA PRO A 22 11.16 -10.52 -3.31
C PRO A 22 11.70 -9.11 -3.04
N PHE A 23 12.68 -8.70 -3.86
CA PHE A 23 13.36 -7.40 -3.67
C PHE A 23 12.33 -6.27 -3.70
N ASP A 24 12.33 -5.47 -2.63
CA ASP A 24 11.44 -4.33 -2.46
C ASP A 24 12.28 -3.11 -2.07
N ILE A 25 12.32 -2.11 -2.96
CA ILE A 25 13.06 -0.86 -2.75
C ILE A 25 12.51 -0.05 -1.56
N ASP A 26 11.20 -0.12 -1.29
CA ASP A 26 10.57 0.62 -0.20
C ASP A 26 11.07 0.10 1.15
N ASN A 27 11.51 -1.16 1.26
CA ASN A 27 12.12 -1.66 2.51
C ASN A 27 13.41 -0.91 2.89
N TYR A 28 14.13 -0.40 1.89
CA TYR A 28 15.36 0.37 2.05
C TYR A 28 15.10 1.87 2.14
N VAL A 29 14.11 2.39 1.42
CA VAL A 29 13.78 3.82 1.39
C VAL A 29 12.95 4.23 2.60
N ASN A 30 11.91 3.46 2.97
CA ASN A 30 10.97 3.78 4.04
C ASN A 30 11.59 4.13 5.40
N PRO A 31 12.69 3.49 5.84
CA PRO A 31 13.39 3.88 7.07
C PRO A 31 13.78 5.36 7.11
N PHE A 32 14.21 5.91 5.97
CA PHE A 32 14.75 7.28 5.86
C PHE A 32 13.66 8.34 5.64
N ILE A 33 12.44 7.94 5.30
CA ILE A 33 11.36 8.88 5.05
C ILE A 33 10.94 9.51 6.39
N PRO A 34 10.96 10.85 6.51
CA PRO A 34 10.50 11.52 7.70
C PRO A 34 9.00 11.30 7.91
N ARG A 35 8.53 11.50 9.15
CA ARG A 35 7.10 11.43 9.46
C ARG A 35 6.36 12.45 8.59
N ASN A 36 5.15 12.10 8.14
CA ASN A 36 4.30 13.00 7.38
C ASN A 36 4.17 14.36 8.13
N PRO A 37 4.76 15.45 7.62
CA PRO A 37 4.78 16.73 8.32
C PRO A 37 3.42 17.43 8.29
N LEU A 38 2.48 16.95 7.45
CA LEU A 38 1.19 17.60 7.21
C LEU A 38 0.32 17.70 8.47
N ARG A 39 0.57 16.88 9.50
CA ARG A 39 -0.11 16.98 10.79
C ARG A 39 0.24 18.24 11.60
N PHE A 40 1.37 18.87 11.29
CA PHE A 40 1.84 20.09 11.98
C PHE A 40 1.40 21.36 11.28
N LEU A 41 0.85 21.25 10.06
CA LEU A 41 0.34 22.41 9.32
C LEU A 41 -1.05 22.81 9.84
N PRO A 42 -1.42 24.10 9.72
CA PRO A 42 -2.79 24.55 9.97
C PRO A 42 -3.82 23.69 9.22
N THR A 43 -4.97 23.43 9.84
CA THR A 43 -6.00 22.51 9.32
C THR A 43 -6.40 22.83 7.89
N HIS A 44 -6.57 24.11 7.55
CA HIS A 44 -6.87 24.56 6.19
C HIS A 44 -5.81 24.16 5.17
N ILE A 45 -4.52 24.37 5.49
CA ILE A 45 -3.42 24.01 4.60
C ILE A 45 -3.34 22.49 4.49
N SER A 46 -3.38 21.78 5.61
CA SER A 46 -3.30 20.31 5.63
C SER A 46 -4.41 19.65 4.78
N TYR A 47 -5.62 20.24 4.76
CA TYR A 47 -6.74 19.81 3.92
C TYR A 47 -6.39 19.81 2.44
N TRP A 48 -5.77 20.87 1.94
CA TRP A 48 -5.34 20.98 0.54
C TRP A 48 -4.24 19.99 0.15
N PHE A 49 -3.46 19.50 1.11
CA PHE A 49 -2.45 18.47 0.90
C PHE A 49 -2.98 17.04 1.12
N GLY A 50 -4.31 16.87 1.18
CA GLY A 50 -4.98 15.57 1.32
C GLY A 50 -5.08 15.05 2.76
N TYR A 51 -4.57 15.80 3.75
CA TYR A 51 -4.69 15.44 5.16
C TYR A 51 -6.09 15.81 5.66
N ARG A 52 -6.87 14.79 6.04
CA ARG A 52 -8.20 14.97 6.64
C ARG A 52 -8.16 14.45 8.07
N GLN A 53 -8.20 15.35 9.05
CA GLN A 53 -8.42 14.98 10.45
C GLN A 53 -9.85 14.46 10.57
N HIS A 54 -9.98 13.20 10.98
CA HIS A 54 -11.24 12.53 11.25
C HIS A 54 -12.19 12.46 10.04
N ALA A 55 -12.34 11.25 9.50
CA ALA A 55 -13.59 10.86 8.86
C ALA A 55 -14.67 10.78 9.95
N ALA A 56 -15.17 11.92 10.41
CA ALA A 56 -16.57 12.00 10.77
C ALA A 56 -17.29 12.01 9.42
N GLU A 57 -18.14 11.01 9.22
CA GLU A 57 -19.06 10.83 8.09
C GLU A 57 -19.68 12.17 7.68
N ARG A 58 -19.04 12.88 6.74
CA ARG A 58 -19.69 14.01 6.09
C ARG A 58 -20.42 13.45 4.90
N HIS A 59 -21.70 13.13 5.12
CA HIS A 59 -22.67 13.07 4.03
C HIS A 59 -22.50 14.31 3.15
N PRO A 60 -22.60 14.17 1.81
CA PRO A 60 -22.38 15.28 0.90
C PRO A 60 -23.26 16.47 1.32
N CYS A 61 -22.60 17.60 1.56
CA CYS A 61 -23.21 18.85 1.96
C CYS A 61 -23.90 19.49 0.75
N PHE A 62 -24.99 18.87 0.31
CA PHE A 62 -25.95 19.45 -0.62
C PHE A 62 -27.35 19.22 -0.05
N SER A 63 -27.57 19.74 1.16
CA SER A 63 -28.91 19.88 1.73
C SER A 63 -29.60 21.06 1.06
N LEU A 64 -29.94 20.90 -0.22
CA LEU A 64 -30.87 21.77 -0.94
C LEU A 64 -32.29 21.36 -0.50
N HIS A 65 -32.60 21.57 0.78
CA HIS A 65 -33.77 20.95 1.43
C HIS A 65 -35.02 21.83 1.48
N SER A 66 -35.13 22.92 0.71
CA SER A 66 -36.29 23.81 0.88
C SER A 66 -36.92 24.36 -0.41
N SER A 67 -36.74 23.75 -1.58
CA SER A 67 -37.31 24.34 -2.81
C SER A 67 -37.83 23.38 -3.89
N PHE A 68 -37.93 22.07 -3.62
CA PHE A 68 -38.40 21.11 -4.64
C PHE A 68 -39.39 20.08 -4.08
N GLU A 69 -40.49 20.56 -3.47
CA GLU A 69 -41.59 19.67 -3.05
C GLU A 69 -42.56 19.32 -4.20
N ASP A 70 -42.47 19.98 -5.36
CA ASP A 70 -43.48 19.86 -6.43
C ASP A 70 -43.06 19.01 -7.65
N LEU A 71 -42.00 18.19 -7.58
CA LEU A 71 -41.48 17.45 -8.74
C LEU A 71 -41.66 15.92 -8.64
N ARG A 72 -42.35 15.35 -9.66
CA ARG A 72 -42.86 13.96 -9.78
C ARG A 72 -41.84 12.81 -9.83
N LEU A 73 -40.54 13.03 -9.67
CA LEU A 73 -39.53 11.95 -9.73
C LEU A 73 -38.95 11.65 -8.33
N PRO A 74 -38.60 10.38 -8.05
CA PRO A 74 -38.14 10.00 -6.72
C PRO A 74 -36.78 10.61 -6.35
N ARG A 75 -36.62 11.00 -5.09
CA ARG A 75 -35.48 11.76 -4.53
C ARG A 75 -34.10 11.15 -4.84
N TRP A 76 -34.00 9.83 -4.93
CA TRP A 76 -32.76 9.11 -5.28
C TRP A 76 -32.29 9.42 -6.70
N TYR A 77 -33.21 9.66 -7.64
CA TYR A 77 -32.91 9.96 -9.04
C TYR A 77 -32.18 11.30 -9.17
N TYR A 78 -32.71 12.36 -8.56
CA TYR A 78 -32.08 13.69 -8.62
C TYR A 78 -30.73 13.74 -7.92
N VAL A 79 -30.62 13.17 -6.71
CA VAL A 79 -29.35 13.15 -5.96
C VAL A 79 -28.27 12.41 -6.75
N TRP A 80 -28.63 11.28 -7.37
CA TRP A 80 -27.70 10.50 -8.17
C TRP A 80 -27.27 11.23 -9.45
N HIS A 81 -28.22 11.84 -10.19
CA HIS A 81 -27.89 12.59 -11.40
C HIS A 81 -27.13 13.89 -11.13
N LEU A 82 -27.49 14.64 -10.08
CA LEU A 82 -26.78 15.86 -9.67
C LEU A 82 -25.36 15.55 -9.20
N HIS A 83 -25.18 14.49 -8.39
CA HIS A 83 -23.86 14.06 -7.94
C HIS A 83 -22.99 13.59 -9.11
N THR A 84 -23.57 12.79 -10.01
CA THR A 84 -22.88 12.31 -11.21
C THR A 84 -22.51 13.46 -12.15
N ALA A 85 -23.41 14.42 -12.36
CA ALA A 85 -23.13 15.62 -13.14
C ALA A 85 -22.04 16.50 -12.50
N PHE A 86 -22.05 16.63 -11.17
CA PHE A 86 -21.00 17.34 -10.43
C PHE A 86 -19.64 16.65 -10.56
N LEU A 87 -19.60 15.32 -10.45
CA LEU A 87 -18.38 14.54 -10.64
C LEU A 87 -17.82 14.71 -12.05
N TYR A 88 -18.63 14.53 -13.10
CA TYR A 88 -18.17 14.72 -14.48
C TYR A 88 -17.74 16.16 -14.77
N SER A 89 -18.45 17.15 -14.21
CA SER A 89 -18.04 18.56 -14.30
C SER A 89 -16.69 18.79 -13.62
N SER A 90 -16.42 18.13 -12.49
CA SER A 90 -15.13 18.20 -11.81
C SER A 90 -13.98 17.60 -12.61
N MET A 91 -14.25 16.49 -13.30
CA MET A 91 -13.26 15.84 -14.18
C MET A 91 -12.95 16.73 -15.38
N LEU A 92 -13.99 17.31 -16.00
CA LEU A 92 -13.84 18.22 -17.14
C LEU A 92 -13.06 19.48 -16.75
N ILE A 93 -13.47 20.17 -15.68
CA ILE A 93 -12.82 21.39 -15.21
C ILE A 93 -11.38 21.08 -14.78
N GLY A 94 -11.17 19.98 -14.05
CA GLY A 94 -9.85 19.55 -13.61
C GLY A 94 -8.91 19.29 -14.79
N ALA A 95 -9.29 18.39 -15.70
CA ALA A 95 -8.45 18.06 -16.86
C ALA A 95 -8.20 19.26 -17.76
N PHE A 96 -9.22 20.09 -18.01
CA PHE A 96 -9.08 21.31 -18.78
C PHE A 96 -8.10 22.28 -18.12
N CYS A 97 -8.31 22.62 -16.84
CA CYS A 97 -7.44 23.56 -16.13
C CYS A 97 -6.01 23.02 -16.00
N GLY A 98 -5.84 21.74 -15.69
CA GLY A 98 -4.52 21.12 -15.53
C GLY A 98 -3.70 21.18 -16.82
N VAL A 99 -4.28 20.75 -17.94
CA VAL A 99 -3.62 20.80 -19.24
C VAL A 99 -3.44 22.24 -19.72
N ALA A 100 -4.45 23.10 -19.60
CA ALA A 100 -4.38 24.49 -20.03
C ALA A 100 -3.30 25.30 -19.29
N ILE A 101 -3.09 25.05 -17.98
CA ILE A 101 -2.01 25.69 -17.22
C ILE A 101 -0.64 25.29 -17.80
N ILE A 102 -0.43 24.01 -18.09
CA ILE A 102 0.82 23.53 -18.67
C ILE A 102 1.03 24.15 -20.06
N GLU A 103 0.01 24.09 -20.92
CA GLU A 103 0.06 24.65 -22.28
C GLU A 103 0.35 26.16 -22.26
N ASN A 104 -0.31 26.91 -21.38
CA ASN A 104 -0.11 28.34 -21.25
C ASN A 104 1.32 28.68 -20.80
N VAL A 105 1.85 27.97 -19.80
CA VAL A 105 3.24 28.14 -19.36
C VAL A 105 4.20 27.77 -20.48
N PHE A 106 3.98 26.65 -21.17
CA PHE A 106 4.86 26.17 -22.24
C PHE A 106 4.85 27.08 -23.46
N LEU A 107 3.73 27.74 -23.77
CA LEU A 107 3.65 28.80 -24.79
C LEU A 107 4.50 30.03 -24.43
N ALA A 108 4.61 30.37 -23.15
CA ALA A 108 5.40 31.51 -22.67
C ALA A 108 6.90 31.18 -22.52
N LEU A 109 7.27 29.92 -22.31
CA LEU A 109 8.65 29.50 -22.03
C LEU A 109 9.68 29.81 -23.14
N PRO A 110 9.39 29.67 -24.45
CA PRO A 110 10.36 29.99 -25.51
C PRO A 110 10.89 31.42 -25.44
N GLN A 111 10.04 32.36 -25.01
CA GLN A 111 10.39 33.78 -24.87
C GLN A 111 11.37 34.01 -23.70
N LEU A 112 11.38 33.12 -22.71
CA LEU A 112 12.18 33.23 -21.49
C LEU A 112 13.47 32.41 -21.54
N SER A 113 13.42 31.24 -22.18
CA SER A 113 14.50 30.25 -22.17
C SER A 113 15.31 30.21 -23.47
N GLY A 114 14.79 30.76 -24.57
CA GLY A 114 15.43 30.70 -25.89
C GLY A 114 15.46 29.30 -26.50
N HIS A 115 14.74 28.33 -25.94
CA HIS A 115 14.59 26.98 -26.48
C HIS A 115 13.22 26.81 -27.14
N THR A 116 13.16 26.05 -28.22
CA THR A 116 11.89 25.63 -28.83
C THR A 116 11.23 24.59 -27.93
N VAL A 117 10.19 25.00 -27.22
CA VAL A 117 9.41 24.15 -26.32
C VAL A 117 8.08 23.82 -27.02
N PRO A 118 7.69 22.53 -27.11
CA PRO A 118 6.38 22.16 -27.66
C PRO A 118 5.27 22.70 -26.74
N ILE A 119 4.09 22.99 -27.30
CA ILE A 119 2.94 23.50 -26.54
C ILE A 119 2.60 22.55 -25.38
N VAL A 120 2.64 21.24 -25.62
CA VAL A 120 2.47 20.23 -24.58
C VAL A 120 3.17 18.93 -24.98
N ILE A 121 3.65 18.18 -23.99
CA ILE A 121 4.09 16.80 -24.19
C ILE A 121 2.86 15.92 -24.04
N ALA A 122 2.47 15.20 -25.09
CA ALA A 122 1.22 14.44 -25.16
C ALA A 122 0.98 13.48 -23.97
N SER A 123 2.05 13.03 -23.30
CA SER A 123 1.95 12.25 -22.06
C SER A 123 1.15 12.95 -20.96
N PHE A 124 1.19 14.28 -20.86
CA PHE A 124 0.44 15.00 -19.83
C PHE A 124 -1.07 15.01 -20.05
N GLY A 125 -1.54 14.76 -21.29
CA GLY A 125 -2.96 14.51 -21.54
C GLY A 125 -3.43 13.21 -20.86
N ALA A 126 -2.64 12.14 -20.95
CA ALA A 126 -2.93 10.89 -20.24
C ALA A 126 -2.73 11.02 -18.72
N ALA A 127 -1.76 11.82 -18.27
CA ALA A 127 -1.58 12.13 -16.85
C ALA A 127 -2.81 12.84 -16.28
N ALA A 128 -3.38 13.81 -17.00
CA ALA A 128 -4.61 14.48 -16.59
C ALA A 128 -5.76 13.49 -16.33
N ILE A 129 -5.92 12.47 -17.18
CA ILE A 129 -6.94 11.43 -16.94
C ILE A 129 -6.70 10.69 -15.62
N LEU A 130 -5.45 10.35 -15.28
CA LEU A 130 -5.16 9.70 -14.00
C LEU A 130 -5.43 10.63 -12.81
N GLU A 131 -4.97 11.88 -12.90
CA GLU A 131 -5.00 12.87 -11.82
C GLU A 131 -6.40 13.49 -11.57
N TYR A 132 -7.32 13.39 -12.53
CA TYR A 132 -8.69 13.94 -12.39
C TYR A 132 -9.79 12.89 -12.46
N ASN A 133 -9.62 11.78 -13.19
CA ASN A 133 -10.66 10.76 -13.29
C ASN A 133 -10.45 9.66 -12.25
N THR A 134 -9.20 9.21 -12.05
CA THR A 134 -8.86 8.11 -11.14
C THR A 134 -8.02 8.55 -9.95
N ILE A 135 -8.47 9.57 -9.22
CA ILE A 135 -7.73 10.22 -8.11
C ILE A 135 -7.33 9.27 -6.97
N GLU A 136 -8.07 8.17 -6.79
CA GLU A 136 -7.81 7.16 -5.76
C GLU A 136 -6.78 6.12 -6.23
N SER A 137 -6.45 6.11 -7.52
CA SER A 137 -5.49 5.17 -8.07
C SER A 137 -4.11 5.40 -7.47
N PRO A 138 -3.39 4.35 -7.06
CA PRO A 138 -2.00 4.47 -6.63
C PRO A 138 -1.11 5.06 -7.75
N LEU A 139 -1.49 4.89 -9.03
CA LEU A 139 -0.75 5.40 -10.19
C LEU A 139 -0.86 6.92 -10.37
N ALA A 140 -1.90 7.54 -9.79
CA ALA A 140 -2.16 8.98 -9.82
C ALA A 140 -1.57 9.71 -8.59
N GLN A 141 -0.81 9.02 -7.74
CA GLN A 141 -0.27 9.65 -6.53
C GLN A 141 0.98 10.48 -6.86
N PRO A 142 1.28 11.55 -6.09
CA PRO A 142 2.31 12.53 -6.43
C PRO A 142 3.70 11.92 -6.68
N ARG A 143 4.12 10.94 -5.87
CA ARG A 143 5.39 10.22 -6.06
C ARG A 143 5.49 9.63 -7.47
N ASN A 144 4.42 9.01 -7.96
CA ASN A 144 4.41 8.31 -9.24
C ASN A 144 4.38 9.31 -10.39
N LEU A 145 3.54 10.34 -10.32
CA LEU A 145 3.51 11.43 -11.30
C LEU A 145 4.91 12.04 -11.49
N ILE A 146 5.53 12.50 -10.40
CA ILE A 146 6.79 13.26 -10.46
C ILE A 146 7.97 12.36 -10.85
N LEU A 147 8.19 11.29 -10.08
CA LEU A 147 9.36 10.42 -10.29
C LEU A 147 9.20 9.55 -11.53
N GLY A 148 7.98 9.12 -11.86
CA GLY A 148 7.70 8.37 -13.08
C GLY A 148 8.10 9.18 -14.31
N HIS A 149 7.62 10.41 -14.45
CA HIS A 149 8.00 11.29 -15.56
C HIS A 149 9.50 11.60 -15.58
N PHE A 150 10.09 11.94 -14.43
CA PHE A 150 11.50 12.28 -14.36
C PHE A 150 12.41 11.10 -14.76
N LEU A 151 12.22 9.92 -14.18
CA LEU A 151 13.02 8.73 -14.49
C LEU A 151 12.82 8.28 -15.94
N SER A 152 11.59 8.35 -16.45
CA SER A 152 11.30 8.02 -17.84
C SER A 152 11.96 9.01 -18.82
N ALA A 153 11.99 10.29 -18.49
CA ALA A 153 12.71 11.29 -19.28
C ALA A 153 14.23 11.06 -19.28
N VAL A 154 14.82 10.73 -18.12
CA VAL A 154 16.25 10.36 -18.00
C VAL A 154 16.59 9.19 -18.91
N VAL A 155 15.79 8.11 -18.83
CA VAL A 155 16.00 6.89 -19.63
C VAL A 155 15.81 7.18 -21.13
N GLY A 156 14.70 7.84 -21.49
CA GLY A 156 14.38 8.16 -22.88
C GLY A 156 15.44 9.04 -23.54
N VAL A 157 15.85 10.13 -22.89
CA VAL A 157 16.91 11.01 -23.40
C VAL A 157 18.25 10.28 -23.48
N GLY A 158 18.59 9.47 -22.47
CA GLY A 158 19.82 8.68 -22.46
C GLY A 158 19.91 7.71 -23.64
N ILE A 159 18.84 6.96 -23.91
CA ILE A 159 18.77 6.05 -25.05
C ILE A 159 18.81 6.82 -26.37
N THR A 160 18.03 7.89 -26.52
CA THR A 160 18.06 8.71 -27.74
C THR A 160 19.46 9.26 -28.00
N LYS A 161 20.15 9.79 -26.99
CA LYS A 161 21.52 10.31 -27.13
C LYS A 161 22.52 9.21 -27.51
N LEU A 162 22.36 8.00 -26.98
CA LEU A 162 23.18 6.86 -27.38
C LEU A 162 22.99 6.51 -28.86
N PHE A 163 21.75 6.50 -29.33
CA PHE A 163 21.42 6.23 -30.72
C PHE A 163 21.85 7.37 -31.68
N LEU A 164 21.89 8.61 -31.21
CA LEU A 164 22.38 9.75 -31.98
C LEU A 164 23.90 9.71 -32.25
N HIS A 165 24.65 8.79 -31.64
CA HIS A 165 26.04 8.52 -32.04
C HIS A 165 26.17 7.73 -33.35
N LEU A 166 25.07 7.13 -33.84
CA LEU A 166 25.05 6.48 -35.14
C LEU A 166 24.97 7.53 -36.27
N PRO A 167 25.36 7.18 -37.52
CA PRO A 167 25.13 8.04 -38.68
C PRO A 167 23.64 8.43 -38.79
N PRO A 168 23.30 9.66 -39.21
CA PRO A 168 21.92 10.15 -39.25
C PRO A 168 20.95 9.23 -39.99
N ASP A 169 21.35 8.73 -41.17
CA ASP A 169 20.54 7.83 -41.98
C ASP A 169 20.19 6.53 -41.23
N ARG A 170 21.16 6.00 -40.47
CA ARG A 170 20.97 4.80 -39.64
C ARG A 170 20.12 5.06 -38.42
N PHE A 171 20.17 6.26 -37.86
CA PHE A 171 19.30 6.63 -36.75
C PHE A 171 17.84 6.71 -37.18
N GLU A 172 17.57 7.31 -38.35
CA GLU A 172 16.22 7.36 -38.92
C GLU A 172 15.61 5.96 -39.08
N ASP A 173 16.37 5.03 -39.66
CA ASP A 173 15.95 3.62 -39.83
C ASP A 173 15.69 2.90 -38.49
N LEU A 174 16.40 3.29 -37.43
CA LEU A 174 16.37 2.65 -36.11
C LEU A 174 15.57 3.44 -35.07
N ARG A 175 14.92 4.55 -35.45
CA ARG A 175 14.18 5.42 -34.51
C ARG A 175 13.08 4.65 -33.77
N TRP A 176 12.38 3.75 -34.47
CA TRP A 176 11.36 2.89 -33.87
C TRP A 176 11.92 2.01 -32.75
N LEU A 177 13.16 1.52 -32.91
CA LEU A 177 13.84 0.68 -31.94
C LEU A 177 14.29 1.49 -30.72
N ALA A 178 14.83 2.70 -30.94
CA ALA A 178 15.18 3.61 -29.86
C ALA A 178 13.95 3.93 -28.99
N GLY A 179 12.81 4.23 -29.63
CA GLY A 179 11.54 4.47 -28.93
C GLY A 179 11.05 3.25 -28.13
N ALA A 180 11.03 2.07 -28.74
CA ALA A 180 10.61 0.83 -28.07
C ALA A 180 11.53 0.48 -26.88
N LEU A 181 12.85 0.62 -27.06
CA LEU A 181 13.84 0.38 -26.01
C LEU A 181 13.67 1.37 -24.85
N SER A 182 13.40 2.64 -25.15
CA SER A 182 13.12 3.67 -24.15
C SER A 182 11.94 3.31 -23.26
N VAL A 183 10.82 2.87 -23.84
CA VAL A 183 9.64 2.46 -23.06
C VAL A 183 9.92 1.21 -22.23
N GLY A 184 10.56 0.19 -22.83
CA GLY A 184 10.88 -1.05 -22.14
C GLY A 184 11.80 -0.82 -20.93
N LEU A 185 12.87 -0.04 -21.11
CA LEU A 185 13.79 0.27 -20.02
C LEU A 185 13.17 1.19 -18.97
N ALA A 186 12.39 2.19 -19.38
CA ALA A 186 11.67 3.07 -18.45
C ALA A 186 10.66 2.27 -17.60
N SER A 187 9.98 1.28 -18.18
CA SER A 187 9.07 0.39 -17.46
C SER A 187 9.81 -0.41 -16.38
N VAL A 188 10.98 -0.98 -16.70
CA VAL A 188 11.82 -1.69 -15.71
C VAL A 188 12.28 -0.75 -14.61
N VAL A 189 12.76 0.45 -14.96
CA VAL A 189 13.21 1.45 -13.99
C VAL A 189 12.08 1.87 -13.06
N MET A 190 10.90 2.20 -13.60
CA MET A 190 9.72 2.56 -12.79
C MET A 190 9.22 1.41 -11.92
N SER A 191 9.28 0.17 -12.41
CA SER A 191 8.92 -1.03 -11.64
C SER A 191 9.87 -1.22 -10.47
N PHE A 192 11.18 -1.04 -10.71
CA PHE A 192 12.21 -1.14 -9.68
C PHE A 192 12.10 -0.02 -8.64
N SER A 193 11.84 1.22 -9.04
CA SER A 193 11.68 2.36 -8.13
C SER A 193 10.30 2.41 -7.45
N LYS A 194 9.37 1.54 -7.86
CA LYS A 194 7.95 1.58 -7.49
C LYS A 194 7.31 2.95 -7.76
N THR A 195 7.60 3.51 -8.93
CA THR A 195 7.06 4.79 -9.39
C THR A 195 6.35 4.66 -10.72
N ILE A 196 5.61 3.56 -10.91
CA ILE A 196 4.89 3.30 -12.14
C ILE A 196 3.85 4.40 -12.37
N HIS A 197 4.05 5.15 -13.45
CA HIS A 197 3.12 6.13 -13.96
C HIS A 197 3.01 5.93 -15.47
N PRO A 198 1.99 5.21 -15.96
CA PRO A 198 1.90 4.83 -17.37
C PRO A 198 2.07 5.98 -18.38
N PRO A 199 1.56 7.21 -18.13
CA PRO A 199 1.81 8.36 -19.00
C PRO A 199 3.29 8.69 -19.19
N ALA A 200 4.12 8.43 -18.19
CA ALA A 200 5.56 8.65 -18.27
C ALA A 200 6.26 7.73 -19.27
N GLY A 201 5.71 6.54 -19.55
CA GLY A 201 6.19 5.69 -20.64
C GLY A 201 6.12 6.40 -21.99
N ALA A 202 5.05 7.17 -22.24
CA ALA A 202 4.95 8.00 -23.45
C ALA A 202 6.00 9.14 -23.45
N THR A 203 6.35 9.71 -22.30
CA THR A 203 7.46 10.68 -22.19
C THR A 203 8.79 10.07 -22.63
N ALA A 204 9.09 8.83 -22.21
CA ALA A 204 10.30 8.12 -22.65
C ALA A 204 10.29 7.83 -24.17
N LEU A 205 9.15 7.43 -24.72
CA LEU A 205 8.97 7.19 -26.15
C LEU A 205 9.21 8.45 -26.99
N LEU A 206 8.55 9.55 -26.59
CA LEU A 206 8.58 10.82 -27.29
C LEU A 206 9.99 11.45 -27.35
N ALA A 207 10.84 11.15 -26.37
CA ALA A 207 12.24 11.57 -26.38
C ALA A 207 13.02 11.05 -27.60
N ALA A 208 12.60 9.95 -28.22
CA ALA A 208 13.21 9.38 -29.42
C ALA A 208 12.40 9.66 -30.70
N THR A 209 11.07 9.69 -30.59
CA THR A 209 10.17 9.70 -31.77
C THR A 209 9.72 11.08 -32.21
N ASN A 210 9.70 12.07 -31.31
CA ASN A 210 9.30 13.43 -31.62
C ASN A 210 10.54 14.33 -31.78
N LEU A 211 10.66 14.99 -32.93
CA LEU A 211 11.84 15.76 -33.29
C LEU A 211 12.05 16.98 -32.37
N GLU A 212 10.98 17.70 -32.00
CA GLU A 212 11.06 18.86 -31.09
C GLU A 212 11.55 18.44 -29.70
N ILE A 213 11.03 17.32 -29.19
CA ILE A 213 11.41 16.74 -27.90
C ILE A 213 12.84 16.16 -27.95
N GLN A 214 13.23 15.58 -29.07
CA GLN A 214 14.61 15.13 -29.28
C GLN A 214 15.60 16.30 -29.23
N TYR A 215 15.28 17.44 -29.84
CA TYR A 215 16.15 18.63 -29.81
C TYR A 215 16.32 19.20 -28.40
N LEU A 216 15.28 19.15 -27.57
CA LEU A 216 15.36 19.52 -26.14
C LEU A 216 16.43 18.71 -25.40
N GLY A 217 16.59 17.43 -25.72
CA GLY A 217 17.57 16.56 -25.08
C GLY A 217 17.44 16.57 -23.55
N TRP A 218 18.53 16.89 -22.84
CA TRP A 218 18.53 16.94 -21.37
C TRP A 218 17.66 18.06 -20.79
N TRP A 219 17.29 19.07 -21.58
CA TRP A 219 16.33 20.10 -21.16
C TRP A 219 14.92 19.55 -20.97
N LEU A 220 14.64 18.34 -21.48
CA LEU A 220 13.39 17.64 -21.21
C LEU A 220 13.18 17.39 -19.70
N LEU A 221 14.23 17.14 -18.93
CA LEU A 221 14.13 16.83 -17.49
C LEU A 221 13.51 17.97 -16.66
N PRO A 222 14.06 19.20 -16.67
CA PRO A 222 13.44 20.32 -15.96
C PRO A 222 12.06 20.66 -16.54
N LEU A 223 11.84 20.48 -17.84
CA LEU A 223 10.55 20.74 -18.49
C LEU A 223 9.46 19.77 -18.00
N VAL A 224 9.73 18.46 -17.96
CA VAL A 224 8.76 17.48 -17.45
C VAL A 224 8.53 17.63 -15.96
N LEU A 225 9.57 17.97 -15.17
CA LEU A 225 9.41 18.26 -13.76
C LEU A 225 8.49 19.47 -13.53
N LEU A 226 8.68 20.54 -14.30
CA LEU A 226 7.82 21.72 -14.24
C LEU A 226 6.37 21.36 -14.58
N ALA A 227 6.13 20.63 -15.67
CA ALA A 227 4.78 20.19 -16.03
C ALA A 227 4.15 19.26 -14.96
N SER A 228 4.91 18.32 -14.39
CA SER A 228 4.44 17.49 -13.29
C SER A 228 4.09 18.30 -12.04
N MET A 229 4.87 19.33 -11.71
CA MET A 229 4.56 20.23 -10.58
C MET A 229 3.29 21.06 -10.85
N LEU A 230 3.15 21.60 -12.06
CA LEU A 230 1.97 22.37 -12.45
C LEU A 230 0.70 21.50 -12.44
N MET A 231 0.78 20.28 -12.98
CA MET A 231 -0.31 19.31 -12.94
C MET A 231 -0.66 18.93 -11.50
N LEU A 232 0.35 18.68 -10.66
CA LEU A 232 0.11 18.35 -9.26
C LEU A 232 -0.54 19.53 -8.52
N ALA A 233 -0.06 20.75 -8.73
CA ALA A 233 -0.60 21.94 -8.10
C ALA A 233 -2.07 22.16 -8.49
N SER A 234 -2.41 22.04 -9.77
CA SER A 234 -3.79 22.15 -10.25
C SER A 234 -4.66 20.99 -9.77
N ALA A 235 -4.14 19.76 -9.72
CA ALA A 235 -4.84 18.60 -9.16
C ALA A 235 -5.16 18.79 -7.67
N LEU A 236 -4.23 19.34 -6.87
CA LEU A 236 -4.48 19.68 -5.47
C LEU A 236 -5.60 20.73 -5.33
N VAL A 237 -5.60 21.76 -6.18
CA VAL A 237 -6.59 22.84 -6.11
C VAL A 237 -7.97 22.39 -6.61
N VAL A 238 -8.07 21.73 -7.75
CA VAL A 238 -9.38 21.37 -8.30
C VAL A 238 -9.99 20.21 -7.52
N ASN A 239 -9.24 19.15 -7.25
CA ASN A 239 -9.80 17.97 -6.59
C ASN A 239 -10.24 18.28 -5.16
N ASN A 240 -9.41 18.95 -4.34
CA ASN A 240 -9.79 19.29 -2.97
C ASN A 240 -10.82 20.42 -2.90
N GLY A 241 -10.78 21.38 -3.84
CA GLY A 241 -11.76 22.46 -3.93
C GLY A 241 -13.17 21.95 -4.25
N MET A 242 -13.28 20.87 -5.02
CA MET A 242 -14.54 20.20 -5.36
C MET A 242 -14.91 19.10 -4.35
N GLY A 243 -14.29 19.09 -3.16
CA GLY A 243 -14.60 18.18 -2.07
C GLY A 243 -14.01 16.78 -2.19
N ARG A 244 -13.36 16.45 -3.30
CA ARG A 244 -12.69 15.15 -3.53
C ARG A 244 -11.39 15.08 -2.72
N ARG A 245 -10.95 13.87 -2.35
CA ARG A 245 -9.75 13.69 -1.52
C ARG A 245 -8.54 13.38 -2.40
N PHE A 246 -7.62 14.34 -2.55
CA PHE A 246 -6.40 14.15 -3.32
C PHE A 246 -5.21 14.91 -2.68
N PRO A 247 -4.01 14.32 -2.60
CA PRO A 247 -3.71 12.92 -2.82
C PRO A 247 -4.24 12.05 -1.67
N VAL A 248 -4.30 10.74 -1.91
CA VAL A 248 -4.58 9.75 -0.87
C VAL A 248 -3.34 9.59 0.03
N TYR A 249 -2.16 9.56 -0.59
CA TYR A 249 -0.86 9.54 0.09
C TYR A 249 0.22 10.20 -0.76
N TRP A 250 1.26 10.74 -0.13
CA TRP A 250 2.35 11.43 -0.84
C TRP A 250 3.47 10.50 -1.32
N TRP A 251 3.85 9.52 -0.50
CA TRP A 251 5.02 8.68 -0.78
C TRP A 251 4.75 7.18 -0.73
N THR A 252 4.02 6.73 0.29
CA THR A 252 3.67 5.32 0.47
C THR A 252 2.27 5.22 1.04
N PRO A 253 1.46 4.23 0.62
CA PRO A 253 0.18 3.93 1.24
C PRO A 253 0.34 3.28 2.61
N VAL A 254 1.51 2.72 2.90
CA VAL A 254 1.74 1.92 4.11
C VAL A 254 1.92 2.83 5.32
N ASP A 255 1.30 2.47 6.44
CA ASP A 255 1.54 3.14 7.70
C ASP A 255 2.97 2.86 8.21
N LEU A 256 3.84 3.83 7.99
CA LEU A 256 5.24 3.80 8.43
C LEU A 256 5.38 3.72 9.96
N GLN A 257 4.38 4.16 10.74
CA GLN A 257 4.42 4.02 12.21
C GLN A 257 4.22 2.57 12.61
N ALA A 258 3.14 1.95 12.15
CA ALA A 258 2.86 0.54 12.40
C ALA A 258 4.04 -0.35 11.97
N LEU A 259 4.63 -0.09 10.80
CA LEU A 259 5.83 -0.80 10.33
C LEU A 259 7.04 -0.62 11.25
N ARG A 260 7.30 0.60 11.74
CA ARG A 260 8.43 0.87 12.65
C ARG A 260 8.24 0.19 13.99
N ASP A 261 7.02 0.20 14.52
CA ASP A 261 6.69 -0.43 15.79
C ASP A 261 6.71 -1.95 15.70
N GLN A 262 6.24 -2.53 14.58
CA GLN A 262 6.40 -3.95 14.28
C GLN A 262 7.89 -4.34 14.23
N ARG A 263 8.73 -3.60 13.49
CA ARG A 263 10.18 -3.86 13.43
C ARG A 263 10.85 -3.75 14.81
N ARG A 264 10.38 -2.84 15.68
CA ARG A 264 10.86 -2.72 17.07
C ARG A 264 10.48 -3.94 17.89
N LYS A 265 9.23 -4.41 17.80
CA LYS A 265 8.75 -5.63 18.45
C LYS A 265 9.54 -6.85 17.97
N ASP A 266 9.72 -7.01 16.66
CA ASP A 266 10.50 -8.10 16.07
C ASP A 266 11.97 -8.11 16.53
N ARG A 267 12.59 -6.93 16.67
CA ARG A 267 13.96 -6.82 17.17
C ARG A 267 14.06 -7.22 18.65
N LYS A 268 13.07 -6.87 19.47
CA LYS A 268 12.99 -7.31 20.88
C LYS A 268 12.79 -8.81 20.96
N GLU A 269 11.88 -9.37 20.17
CA GLU A 269 11.62 -10.82 20.13
C GLU A 269 12.86 -11.61 19.69
N ARG A 270 13.60 -11.13 18.67
CA ARG A 270 14.87 -11.74 18.24
C ARG A 270 15.94 -11.71 19.32
N ARG A 271 16.01 -10.64 20.12
CA ARG A 271 16.94 -10.55 21.27
C ARG A 271 16.56 -11.56 22.33
N ARG A 272 15.29 -11.61 22.72
CA ARG A 272 14.76 -12.59 23.68
C ARG A 272 15.02 -14.04 23.23
N ARG A 273 14.75 -14.37 21.97
CA ARG A 273 15.06 -15.71 21.41
C ARG A 273 16.54 -16.04 21.44
N LYS A 274 17.40 -15.05 21.18
CA LYS A 274 18.85 -15.24 21.25
C LYS A 274 19.31 -15.47 22.70
N GLU A 275 18.79 -14.69 23.64
CA GLU A 275 19.06 -14.85 25.07
C GLU A 275 18.63 -16.25 25.55
N VAL A 276 17.42 -16.70 25.21
CA VAL A 276 16.94 -18.06 25.54
C VAL A 276 17.85 -19.13 24.92
N ALA A 277 18.24 -18.99 23.65
CA ALA A 277 19.13 -19.94 23.00
C ALA A 277 20.55 -19.96 23.59
N ASP A 278 21.06 -18.80 24.03
CA ASP A 278 22.36 -18.69 24.68
C ASP A 278 22.32 -19.30 26.09
N VAL A 279 21.21 -19.14 26.83
CA VAL A 279 20.96 -19.82 28.12
C VAL A 279 20.85 -21.34 27.94
N GLU A 280 20.08 -21.82 26.96
CA GLU A 280 19.92 -23.25 26.68
C GLU A 280 21.26 -23.91 26.32
N LYS A 281 22.09 -23.22 25.52
CA LYS A 281 23.46 -23.68 25.23
C LYS A 281 24.35 -23.71 26.47
N ALA A 282 24.24 -22.72 27.36
CA ALA A 282 25.03 -22.68 28.59
C ALA A 282 24.65 -23.81 29.56
N VAL A 283 23.36 -24.17 29.62
CA VAL A 283 22.87 -25.31 30.42
C VAL A 283 23.37 -26.63 29.84
N ASN A 284 23.26 -26.84 28.52
CA ASN A 284 23.68 -28.09 27.87
C ASN A 284 25.21 -28.31 27.85
N ASN A 285 26.01 -27.24 27.95
CA ASN A 285 27.48 -27.32 28.00
C ASN A 285 28.06 -27.52 29.41
N ARG A 286 27.23 -27.64 30.46
CA ARG A 286 27.75 -28.02 31.79
C ARG A 286 28.04 -29.52 31.83
N ASP A 287 29.32 -29.87 31.94
CA ASP A 287 29.77 -31.24 32.23
C ASP A 287 29.19 -31.72 33.58
N PRO A 288 28.73 -32.98 33.71
CA PRO A 288 28.13 -33.49 34.96
C PRO A 288 29.13 -33.74 36.10
N SER A 289 30.42 -33.45 35.92
CA SER A 289 31.51 -33.93 36.79
C SER A 289 32.12 -32.88 37.73
N LEU A 290 31.52 -31.71 37.90
CA LEU A 290 31.92 -30.74 38.94
C LEU A 290 30.73 -30.42 39.84
N SER A 291 30.38 -31.41 40.67
CA SER A 291 29.68 -31.18 41.92
C SER A 291 30.69 -30.84 43.02
N GLN A 292 30.28 -29.93 43.91
CA GLN A 292 30.92 -29.53 45.16
C GLN A 292 32.08 -28.53 45.04
N THR A 293 31.74 -27.26 45.23
CA THR A 293 32.32 -26.47 46.32
C THR A 293 31.29 -25.48 46.82
N ASP A 294 31.00 -25.59 48.11
CA ASP A 294 30.08 -24.76 48.86
C ASP A 294 30.56 -23.30 48.92
N THR A 295 29.66 -22.36 48.64
CA THR A 295 29.70 -21.05 49.29
C THR A 295 28.26 -20.67 49.60
N GLU A 296 27.95 -20.70 50.89
CA GLU A 296 26.71 -20.28 51.49
C GLU A 296 26.44 -18.81 51.15
N ALA A 297 25.55 -18.59 50.19
CA ALA A 297 24.72 -17.39 50.13
C ALA A 297 23.31 -17.88 49.78
N ALA A 298 22.60 -18.32 50.83
CA ALA A 298 21.18 -18.64 50.78
C ALA A 298 20.39 -17.36 50.48
N GLY A 299 20.19 -17.09 49.20
CA GLY A 299 19.29 -16.08 48.64
C GLY A 299 18.55 -16.70 47.46
N SER A 300 17.44 -17.37 47.79
CA SER A 300 16.34 -17.81 46.92
C SER A 300 16.62 -18.17 45.45
N ASN A 301 17.20 -19.35 45.22
CA ASN A 301 17.07 -20.07 43.94
C ASN A 301 15.65 -20.65 43.69
N GLU A 302 14.71 -20.45 44.62
CA GLU A 302 13.30 -20.86 44.48
C GLU A 302 12.40 -19.77 43.86
N ASP A 303 12.84 -18.51 43.78
CA ASP A 303 11.99 -17.42 43.28
C ASP A 303 11.99 -17.32 41.74
N LEU A 304 13.06 -17.75 41.06
CA LEU A 304 13.13 -17.72 39.60
C LEU A 304 12.38 -18.88 38.93
N HIS A 305 12.23 -20.02 39.62
CA HIS A 305 11.38 -21.12 39.16
C HIS A 305 9.89 -20.82 39.34
N LYS A 306 9.52 -19.93 40.28
CA LYS A 306 8.14 -19.48 40.45
C LYS A 306 7.70 -18.49 39.35
N GLU A 307 8.58 -17.64 38.84
CA GLU A 307 8.27 -16.78 37.69
C GLU A 307 8.12 -17.59 36.39
N ILE A 308 8.91 -18.65 36.21
CA ILE A 308 8.81 -19.53 35.03
C ILE A 308 7.55 -20.41 35.08
N SER A 309 7.13 -20.87 36.27
CA SER A 309 5.89 -21.67 36.42
C SER A 309 4.61 -20.83 36.50
N ALA A 310 4.69 -19.54 36.87
CA ALA A 310 3.53 -18.65 36.86
C ALA A 310 3.20 -18.13 35.44
N GLU A 311 4.19 -17.95 34.55
CA GLU A 311 3.95 -17.62 33.14
C GLU A 311 3.64 -18.84 32.25
N GLU A 312 3.79 -20.06 32.75
CA GLU A 312 3.29 -21.28 32.10
C GLU A 312 1.85 -21.65 32.49
N GLY A 313 1.29 -21.01 33.52
CA GLY A 313 -0.10 -21.17 33.94
C GLY A 313 -1.14 -20.47 33.06
N GLU A 314 -0.73 -19.53 32.20
CA GLU A 314 -1.59 -18.88 31.19
C GLU A 314 -1.31 -19.37 29.76
N ARG A 315 -0.60 -20.49 29.59
CA ARG A 315 -0.52 -21.20 28.31
C ARG A 315 -1.64 -22.23 28.20
N GLY A 316 -2.81 -21.74 27.79
CA GLY A 316 -3.82 -22.60 27.18
C GLY A 316 -3.18 -23.44 26.07
N ARG A 317 -3.37 -24.76 26.13
CA ARG A 317 -3.01 -25.73 25.09
C ARG A 317 -3.39 -25.17 23.70
N PRO A 318 -2.54 -25.29 22.66
CA PRO A 318 -3.03 -25.13 21.31
C PRO A 318 -3.93 -26.34 21.04
N ASP A 319 -5.23 -26.08 20.97
CA ASP A 319 -6.20 -27.02 20.43
C ASP A 319 -5.77 -27.33 19.00
N ARG A 320 -5.28 -28.55 18.81
CA ARG A 320 -5.13 -29.16 17.48
C ARG A 320 -6.55 -29.51 17.06
N ASP A 321 -7.22 -28.56 16.43
CA ASP A 321 -8.22 -28.73 15.36
C ASP A 321 -9.06 -27.45 15.25
N ASN A 322 -8.55 -26.49 14.46
CA ASN A 322 -9.36 -25.56 13.66
C ASN A 322 -8.43 -24.70 12.82
N ARG A 323 -8.16 -25.15 11.61
CA ARG A 323 -7.42 -24.39 10.61
C ARG A 323 -8.36 -23.34 9.99
N ALA A 324 -8.64 -22.27 10.72
CA ALA A 324 -9.27 -21.08 10.15
C ALA A 324 -8.21 -20.34 9.31
N VAL A 325 -8.38 -20.35 7.99
CA VAL A 325 -7.58 -19.53 7.07
C VAL A 325 -8.09 -18.10 7.21
N SER A 326 -7.53 -17.34 8.15
CA SER A 326 -7.70 -15.89 8.17
C SER A 326 -6.87 -15.32 7.01
N TYR A 327 -7.55 -14.87 5.96
CA TYR A 327 -6.95 -13.95 5.01
C TYR A 327 -6.73 -12.62 5.75
N SER A 328 -5.50 -12.43 6.24
CA SER A 328 -5.10 -11.17 6.86
C SER A 328 -5.13 -10.07 5.80
N ALA A 329 -5.96 -9.07 6.06
CA ALA A 329 -6.13 -7.82 5.32
C ALA A 329 -4.85 -6.97 5.33
N ALA A 330 -3.78 -7.44 4.71
CA ALA A 330 -2.50 -6.73 4.63
C ALA A 330 -2.51 -5.53 3.66
N ASP A 331 -3.62 -5.26 2.97
CA ASP A 331 -3.77 -4.15 2.01
C ASP A 331 -4.89 -3.15 2.36
N ARG A 332 -5.34 -3.08 3.61
CA ARG A 332 -6.18 -1.96 4.07
C ARG A 332 -5.50 -1.19 5.20
N VAL A 333 -5.62 0.14 5.08
CA VAL A 333 -5.21 1.15 6.05
C VAL A 333 -5.58 0.71 7.48
N PRO A 334 -4.61 0.61 8.42
CA PRO A 334 -4.92 0.26 9.80
C PRO A 334 -5.78 1.35 10.46
N ARG A 335 -6.90 0.95 11.06
CA ARG A 335 -7.67 1.79 12.00
C ARG A 335 -7.01 1.65 13.37
N PRO A 336 -6.72 2.74 14.10
CA PRO A 336 -6.17 2.63 15.45
C PRO A 336 -7.23 2.09 16.42
N GLU A 337 -6.92 1.00 17.12
CA GLU A 337 -7.68 0.53 18.28
C GLU A 337 -7.62 1.56 19.41
N ARG A 338 -8.78 1.87 20.02
CA ARG A 338 -8.90 2.72 21.21
C ARG A 338 -8.85 1.84 22.46
N GLU A 339 -7.96 2.17 23.37
CA GLU A 339 -8.11 1.84 24.80
C GLU A 339 -9.31 2.64 25.34
N ILE A 340 -10.39 1.95 25.70
CA ILE A 340 -11.51 2.54 26.45
C ILE A 340 -11.25 2.25 27.92
N GLY A 341 -10.99 3.31 28.69
CA GLY A 341 -10.95 3.28 30.14
C GLY A 341 -12.32 2.91 30.72
N SER A 342 -12.31 1.98 31.67
CA SER A 342 -13.48 1.53 32.43
C SER A 342 -13.92 2.60 33.44
N GLU A 343 -15.16 3.07 33.32
CA GLU A 343 -15.93 3.57 34.46
C GLU A 343 -16.96 2.51 34.85
N SER A 344 -16.91 2.12 36.12
CA SER A 344 -17.77 1.14 36.77
C SER A 344 -19.18 1.68 36.96
N GLU A 345 -20.19 0.87 36.65
CA GLU A 345 -21.43 0.86 37.42
C GLU A 345 -21.96 -0.57 37.53
N ALA A 346 -22.26 -0.95 38.77
CA ALA A 346 -22.58 -2.30 39.20
C ALA A 346 -24.05 -2.65 38.95
N THR A 347 -24.32 -3.90 38.57
CA THR A 347 -25.49 -4.62 39.08
C THR A 347 -25.28 -6.13 38.99
N GLU A 348 -25.50 -6.81 40.12
CA GLU A 348 -25.39 -8.25 40.32
C GLU A 348 -26.51 -9.03 39.59
N GLY A 349 -26.19 -10.26 39.16
CA GLY A 349 -27.18 -11.24 38.70
C GLY A 349 -26.53 -12.49 38.10
N ALA A 350 -26.59 -13.61 38.82
CA ALA A 350 -25.86 -14.85 38.57
C ALA A 350 -26.28 -15.63 37.31
N GLY A 351 -25.32 -16.32 36.67
CA GLY A 351 -25.59 -17.39 35.69
C GLY A 351 -24.39 -17.77 34.82
N ARG A 352 -23.65 -18.81 35.19
CA ARG A 352 -22.58 -19.43 34.38
C ARG A 352 -23.12 -19.92 33.03
N GLN A 353 -22.61 -19.41 31.90
CA GLN A 353 -22.57 -20.11 30.61
C GLN A 353 -21.60 -19.45 29.60
N SER A 354 -20.56 -20.21 29.23
CA SER A 354 -19.72 -20.20 28.02
C SER A 354 -19.20 -18.89 27.39
N ALA A 355 -17.87 -18.72 27.43
CA ALA A 355 -17.07 -17.62 26.87
C ALA A 355 -16.93 -17.60 25.33
N ALA A 356 -17.98 -17.93 24.57
CA ALA A 356 -17.93 -18.00 23.10
C ALA A 356 -18.79 -16.95 22.37
N GLN A 357 -19.41 -16.00 23.10
CA GLN A 357 -20.47 -15.15 22.56
C GLN A 357 -20.17 -13.64 22.66
N VAL A 358 -18.91 -13.25 22.50
CA VAL A 358 -18.52 -11.83 22.41
C VAL A 358 -17.72 -11.66 21.12
N ASN A 359 -18.16 -10.75 20.23
CA ASN A 359 -17.63 -10.42 18.88
C ASN A 359 -18.38 -10.95 17.65
N ALA A 360 -19.68 -11.25 17.75
CA ALA A 360 -20.50 -11.58 16.56
C ALA A 360 -21.01 -10.35 15.77
N GLY A 361 -20.77 -9.11 16.24
CA GLY A 361 -21.37 -7.90 15.67
C GLY A 361 -20.54 -7.11 14.65
N GLU A 362 -19.22 -7.37 14.54
CA GLU A 362 -18.31 -6.47 13.80
C GLU A 362 -17.58 -7.11 12.62
N SER A 363 -17.61 -8.44 12.48
CA SER A 363 -16.83 -9.16 11.46
C SER A 363 -17.63 -10.24 10.74
N ILE A 364 -17.33 -10.45 9.45
CA ILE A 364 -17.84 -11.60 8.69
C ILE A 364 -17.06 -12.85 9.11
N LEU A 365 -17.76 -13.86 9.61
CA LEU A 365 -17.18 -15.15 9.97
C LEU A 365 -17.52 -16.18 8.91
N VAL A 366 -16.51 -16.71 8.21
CA VAL A 366 -16.67 -17.80 7.24
C VAL A 366 -16.08 -19.08 7.83
N THR A 367 -16.93 -20.03 8.19
CA THR A 367 -16.55 -21.38 8.63
C THR A 367 -16.92 -22.39 7.56
N SER A 368 -16.40 -23.62 7.62
CA SER A 368 -16.73 -24.71 6.66
C SER A 368 -18.23 -25.05 6.58
N HIS A 369 -19.03 -24.62 7.57
CA HIS A 369 -20.43 -24.98 7.71
C HIS A 369 -21.38 -23.79 7.83
N LYS A 370 -20.87 -22.57 8.02
CA LYS A 370 -21.69 -21.38 8.23
C LYS A 370 -20.95 -20.11 7.86
N ILE A 371 -21.65 -19.23 7.15
CA ILE A 371 -21.28 -17.83 6.94
C ILE A 371 -22.13 -17.00 7.91
N VAL A 372 -21.49 -16.19 8.75
CA VAL A 372 -22.16 -15.24 9.64
C VAL A 372 -21.78 -13.85 9.19
N THR A 373 -22.76 -13.07 8.76
CA THR A 373 -22.61 -11.67 8.34
C THR A 373 -23.22 -10.74 9.38
N PRO A 374 -22.61 -9.57 9.64
CA PRO A 374 -23.21 -8.56 10.51
C PRO A 374 -24.54 -8.04 9.95
N GLU A 375 -25.48 -7.67 10.83
CA GLU A 375 -26.83 -7.21 10.44
C GLU A 375 -26.82 -5.90 9.61
N TRP A 376 -25.76 -5.10 9.70
CA TRP A 376 -25.60 -3.86 8.95
C TRP A 376 -25.03 -4.05 7.53
N LEU A 377 -24.62 -5.27 7.17
CA LEU A 377 -23.94 -5.57 5.91
C LEU A 377 -24.91 -6.24 4.93
N GLU A 378 -25.48 -5.45 4.03
CA GLU A 378 -26.19 -5.95 2.85
C GLU A 378 -25.17 -6.39 1.78
N LEU A 379 -25.18 -7.67 1.43
CA LEU A 379 -24.30 -8.24 0.40
C LEU A 379 -25.01 -8.22 -0.96
N SER A 380 -24.28 -7.86 -2.01
CA SER A 380 -24.73 -8.09 -3.39
C SER A 380 -24.65 -9.58 -3.76
N ASP A 381 -25.40 -10.01 -4.78
CA ASP A 381 -25.42 -11.42 -5.25
C ASP A 381 -24.02 -11.97 -5.56
N TRP A 382 -23.13 -11.11 -6.09
CA TRP A 382 -21.75 -11.46 -6.37
C TRP A 382 -20.90 -11.63 -5.10
N GLU A 383 -21.11 -10.79 -4.08
CA GLU A 383 -20.36 -10.87 -2.83
C GLU A 383 -20.75 -12.10 -2.02
N ASP A 384 -22.02 -12.51 -2.06
CA ASP A 384 -22.47 -13.80 -1.48
C ASP A 384 -21.79 -14.98 -2.18
N GLU A 385 -21.69 -14.94 -3.52
CA GLU A 385 -21.04 -15.99 -4.31
C GLU A 385 -19.54 -16.13 -3.97
N VAL A 386 -18.83 -15.01 -3.79
CA VAL A 386 -17.43 -15.02 -3.35
C VAL A 386 -17.27 -15.66 -1.97
N LEU A 387 -18.18 -15.38 -1.02
CA LEU A 387 -18.15 -15.97 0.31
C LEU A 387 -18.44 -17.48 0.28
N ARG A 388 -19.32 -17.93 -0.62
CA ARG A 388 -19.59 -19.37 -0.85
C ARG A 388 -18.38 -20.11 -1.39
N ILE A 389 -17.72 -19.55 -2.41
CA ILE A 389 -16.49 -20.13 -2.99
C ILE A 389 -15.40 -20.25 -1.94
N LEU A 390 -15.25 -19.25 -1.06
CA LEU A 390 -14.31 -19.29 0.05
C LEU A 390 -14.66 -20.38 1.07
N MET A 391 -15.93 -20.53 1.41
CA MET A 391 -16.42 -21.60 2.29
C MET A 391 -16.13 -22.99 1.72
N GLU A 392 -16.38 -23.21 0.42
CA GLU A 392 -16.09 -24.49 -0.26
C GLU A 392 -14.60 -24.82 -0.25
N ARG A 393 -13.73 -23.84 -0.53
CA ARG A 393 -12.28 -24.06 -0.47
C ARG A 393 -11.78 -24.38 0.94
N ILE A 394 -12.39 -23.79 1.96
CA ILE A 394 -12.09 -24.12 3.37
C ILE A 394 -12.51 -25.57 3.66
N LYS A 395 -13.66 -26.01 3.11
CA LYS A 395 -14.15 -27.39 3.24
C LYS A 395 -13.26 -28.40 2.52
N GLU A 396 -12.74 -28.06 1.33
CA GLU A 396 -11.81 -28.91 0.56
C GLU A 396 -10.40 -28.96 1.19
N GLY A 397 -9.99 -27.92 1.92
CA GLY A 397 -8.69 -27.82 2.56
C GLY A 397 -8.55 -28.53 3.91
N GLN A 398 -9.63 -29.12 4.44
CA GLN A 398 -9.57 -29.95 5.65
C GLN A 398 -9.30 -31.42 5.28
N PRO A 399 -8.30 -32.09 5.90
CA PRO A 399 -8.12 -33.52 5.71
C PRO A 399 -9.40 -34.23 6.17
N GLN A 400 -9.99 -35.05 5.29
CA GLN A 400 -11.05 -35.97 5.68
C GLN A 400 -10.44 -36.95 6.69
N GLY A 401 -10.67 -36.70 7.98
CA GLY A 401 -10.30 -37.61 9.05
C GLY A 401 -11.16 -38.87 8.96
N GLU A 402 -10.47 -40.02 9.04
CA GLU A 402 -11.00 -41.37 9.22
C GLU A 402 -11.96 -41.53 10.41
#